data_AF-A0A9J6A110-F1
#
_entry.id   AF-A0A9J6A110-F1
#
_cell.length_a   1.000
_cell.length_b   1.000
_cell.length_c   1.000
_cell.angle_alpha   90.00
_cell.angle_beta   90.00
_cell.angle_gamma   90.00
#
_symmetry.space_group_name_H-M   'P 1'
#
loop_
_entity.id
_entity.type
_entity.pdbx_description
1 polymer ?
#
loop_
_entity_poly.entity_id
_entity_poly.type
_entity_poly.pdbx_seq_one_letter_code
_entity_poly.pdbx_strand_id
1 'polypeptide(L)'
;MPVKEKTLINDLLRYSLIYGEFFCRGDIAPKNCQNYIDMAREGIKRECPLNKQAIIWYDQCLVCYSNIPNFASMLDTSVSKIIYNKQNVS
;
A
#
# COMPACT_ATOMS: atom_id res chain seq x y z
N MET A 1 29.21 -32.63 10.27
CA MET A 1 28.20 -32.41 9.21
C MET A 1 27.69 -30.97 9.32
N PRO A 2 28.17 -30.01 8.50
CA PRO A 2 27.81 -28.60 8.62
C PRO A 2 26.79 -28.23 7.54
N VAL A 3 25.49 -28.35 7.84
CA VAL A 3 24.42 -27.86 6.95
C VAL A 3 23.32 -27.30 7.84
N LYS A 4 23.28 -25.98 8.04
CA LYS A 4 22.04 -25.20 8.37
C LYS A 4 22.25 -23.69 8.59
N GLU A 5 23.47 -23.20 8.80
CA GLU A 5 23.66 -21.78 9.14
C GLU A 5 23.75 -20.86 7.90
N LYS A 6 24.37 -21.32 6.81
CA LYS A 6 24.49 -20.53 5.56
C LYS A 6 23.19 -20.42 4.75
N THR A 7 22.22 -21.32 4.96
CA THR A 7 20.94 -21.32 4.23
C THR A 7 20.00 -20.23 4.75
N LEU A 8 19.96 -20.02 6.07
CA LEU A 8 19.05 -19.06 6.72
C LEU A 8 19.33 -17.59 6.30
N ILE A 9 20.60 -17.23 6.12
CA ILE A 9 20.99 -15.89 5.66
C ILE A 9 20.54 -15.65 4.21
N ASN A 10 20.71 -16.65 3.34
CA ASN A 10 20.27 -16.55 1.94
C ASN A 10 18.75 -16.51 1.80
N ASP A 11 18.01 -17.18 2.70
CA ASP A 11 16.55 -17.12 2.77
C ASP A 11 16.05 -15.75 3.27
N LEU A 12 16.74 -15.14 4.25
CA LEU A 12 16.49 -13.75 4.69
C LEU A 12 16.81 -12.73 3.60
N LEU A 13 17.86 -12.93 2.80
CA LEU A 13 18.18 -12.10 1.64
C LEU A 13 17.14 -12.24 0.51
N ARG A 14 16.35 -13.32 0.50
CA ARG A 14 15.26 -13.56 -0.46
C ARG A 14 13.92 -13.00 0.01
N TYR A 15 13.74 -12.80 1.31
CA TYR A 15 12.53 -12.24 1.89
C TYR A 15 12.61 -10.71 1.87
N SER A 16 11.88 -10.06 0.96
CA SER A 16 11.75 -8.61 0.96
C SER A 16 10.78 -8.20 2.05
N LEU A 17 11.25 -7.47 3.07
CA LEU A 17 10.38 -6.82 4.04
C LEU A 17 9.46 -5.83 3.31
N ILE A 18 8.16 -5.96 3.52
CA ILE A 18 7.14 -5.07 2.96
C ILE A 18 6.64 -4.17 4.09
N TYR A 19 6.72 -2.87 3.86
CA TYR A 19 6.10 -1.85 4.69
C TYR A 19 4.76 -1.47 4.06
N GLY A 20 3.75 -1.23 4.89
CA GLY A 20 2.42 -0.85 4.44
C GLY A 20 1.90 0.34 5.22
N GLU A 21 1.13 1.17 4.55
CA GLU A 21 0.46 2.33 5.12
C GLU A 21 -0.97 2.41 4.57
N PHE A 22 -1.87 2.95 5.40
CA PHE A 22 -3.24 3.20 5.02
C PHE A 22 -3.70 4.53 5.59
N PHE A 23 -4.60 5.19 4.85
CA PHE A 23 -5.28 6.39 5.33
C PHE A 23 -6.76 6.29 5.04
N CYS A 24 -7.56 6.80 5.96
CA CYS A 24 -8.98 7.03 5.75
C CYS A 24 -9.27 8.52 5.73
N ARG A 25 -10.35 8.89 5.03
CA ARG A 25 -10.89 10.24 5.08
C ARG A 25 -11.37 10.55 6.50
N GLY A 26 -11.05 11.74 7.01
CA GLY A 26 -11.23 12.08 8.42
C GLY A 26 -12.68 12.23 8.90
N ASP A 27 -13.64 12.32 7.99
CA ASP A 27 -15.09 12.40 8.24
C ASP A 27 -15.77 11.01 8.32
N ILE A 28 -15.01 9.91 8.18
CA ILE A 28 -15.55 8.56 8.17
C ILE A 28 -15.47 7.92 9.57
N ALA A 29 -16.57 7.32 10.01
CA ALA A 29 -16.59 6.57 11.26
C ALA A 29 -15.57 5.40 11.24
N PRO A 30 -14.88 5.10 12.36
CA PRO A 30 -13.81 4.09 12.38
C PRO A 30 -14.20 2.72 11.81
N LYS A 31 -15.41 2.24 12.10
CA LYS A 31 -15.91 0.96 11.57
C LYS A 31 -16.03 0.97 10.04
N ASN A 32 -16.49 2.07 9.46
CA ASN A 32 -16.61 2.20 8.02
C ASN A 32 -15.23 2.31 7.38
N CYS A 33 -14.30 3.04 8.00
CA CYS A 33 -12.90 3.11 7.57
C CYS A 33 -12.27 1.71 7.45
N GLN A 34 -12.45 0.85 8.48
CA GLN A 34 -11.96 -0.54 8.43
C GLN A 34 -12.52 -1.30 7.23
N ASN A 35 -13.84 -1.20 6.97
CA ASN A 35 -14.46 -1.84 5.81
C ASN A 35 -13.87 -1.36 4.48
N TYR A 36 -13.59 -0.05 4.34
CA TYR A 36 -12.97 0.49 3.14
C TYR A 36 -11.53 0.00 2.96
N ILE A 37 -10.74 -0.08 4.05
CA ILE A 37 -9.38 -0.63 4.02
C ILE A 37 -9.40 -2.11 3.61
N ASP A 38 -10.34 -2.91 4.13
CA ASP A 38 -10.44 -4.33 3.77
C ASP A 38 -10.79 -4.51 2.28
N MET A 39 -11.71 -3.70 1.75
CA MET A 39 -12.00 -3.67 0.31
C MET A 39 -10.78 -3.25 -0.50
N ALA A 40 -10.05 -2.23 -0.05
CA ALA A 40 -8.84 -1.76 -0.73
C ALA A 40 -7.71 -2.79 -0.71
N ARG A 41 -7.56 -3.55 0.38
CA ARG A 41 -6.59 -4.63 0.51
C ARG A 41 -6.85 -5.77 -0.49
N GLU A 42 -8.11 -6.13 -0.71
CA GLU A 42 -8.43 -7.14 -1.72
C GLU A 42 -8.35 -6.58 -3.15
N GLY A 43 -8.73 -5.31 -3.33
CA GLY A 43 -8.58 -4.59 -4.60
C GLY A 43 -7.13 -4.52 -5.07
N ILE A 44 -6.21 -4.07 -4.20
CA ILE A 44 -4.80 -3.89 -4.57
C ILE A 44 -4.12 -5.23 -4.92
N LYS A 45 -4.48 -6.33 -4.24
CA LYS A 45 -3.98 -7.67 -4.61
C LYS A 45 -4.46 -8.09 -5.99
N ARG A 46 -5.71 -7.76 -6.36
CA ARG A 46 -6.29 -8.10 -7.66
C ARG A 46 -5.68 -7.29 -8.79
N GLU A 47 -5.53 -5.97 -8.59
CA GLU A 47 -5.00 -5.07 -9.62
C GLU A 47 -3.46 -5.15 -9.74
N CYS A 48 -2.74 -5.52 -8.66
CA CYS A 48 -1.28 -5.54 -8.58
C CYS A 48 -0.70 -6.85 -8.00
N PRO A 49 -1.02 -8.04 -8.55
CA PRO A 49 -0.79 -9.34 -7.89
C PRO A 49 0.67 -9.74 -7.67
N LEU A 50 1.61 -9.20 -8.46
CA LEU A 50 3.03 -9.58 -8.43
C LEU A 50 3.97 -8.41 -8.07
N ASN A 51 3.41 -7.23 -7.83
CA ASN A 51 4.20 -6.04 -7.54
C ASN A 51 4.54 -5.98 -6.05
N LYS A 52 5.79 -5.65 -5.73
CA LYS A 52 6.27 -5.39 -4.37
C LYS A 52 6.07 -3.94 -3.92
N GLN A 53 5.57 -3.10 -4.82
CA GLN A 53 5.18 -1.71 -4.57
C GLN A 53 3.86 -1.45 -5.27
N ALA A 54 2.86 -0.96 -4.54
CA ALA A 54 1.59 -0.59 -5.12
C ALA A 54 0.86 0.40 -4.22
N ILE A 55 -0.06 1.12 -4.84
CA ILE A 55 -0.98 2.03 -4.17
C ILE A 55 -2.35 1.93 -4.85
N ILE A 56 -3.41 1.92 -4.04
CA ILE A 56 -4.78 1.99 -4.51
C ILE A 56 -5.51 3.12 -3.78
N TRP A 57 -6.27 3.91 -4.53
CA TRP A 57 -7.08 5.02 -4.00
C TRP A 57 -8.56 4.75 -4.24
N TYR A 58 -9.33 4.89 -3.17
CA TYR A 58 -10.77 5.09 -3.19
C TYR A 58 -11.09 6.46 -2.58
N ASP A 59 -12.29 6.98 -2.80
CA ASP A 59 -12.69 8.28 -2.27
C ASP A 59 -12.68 8.34 -0.73
N GLN A 60 -12.75 7.17 -0.09
CA GLN A 60 -12.84 6.99 1.35
C GLN A 60 -11.52 6.61 2.02
N CYS A 61 -10.61 5.96 1.27
CA CYS A 61 -9.36 5.47 1.83
C CYS A 61 -8.29 5.27 0.75
N LEU A 62 -7.04 5.15 1.19
CA LEU A 62 -5.95 4.66 0.37
C LEU A 62 -5.18 3.58 1.13
N VAL A 63 -4.64 2.62 0.39
CA VAL A 63 -3.73 1.59 0.90
C VAL A 63 -2.52 1.55 -0.02
N CYS A 64 -1.33 1.58 0.56
CA CYS A 64 -0.08 1.51 -0.16
C CYS A 64 0.91 0.57 0.54
N TYR A 65 1.75 -0.10 -0.24
CA TYR A 65 2.83 -0.91 0.30
C TYR A 65 4.07 -0.81 -0.58
N SER A 66 5.24 -1.01 0.03
CA SER A 66 6.52 -0.98 -0.66
C SER A 66 7.57 -1.80 0.07
N ASN A 67 8.55 -2.32 -0.67
CA ASN A 67 9.76 -2.92 -0.14
C ASN A 67 10.94 -1.94 -0.04
N ILE A 68 10.69 -0.63 -0.26
CA ILE A 68 11.69 0.43 -0.12
C ILE A 68 11.88 0.76 1.38
N PRO A 69 13.12 0.82 1.89
CA PRO A 69 13.40 1.27 3.25
C PRO A 69 12.84 2.68 3.50
N ASN A 70 12.41 2.96 4.73
CA ASN A 70 11.89 4.28 5.13
C ASN A 70 10.61 4.73 4.40
N PHE A 71 9.89 3.81 3.74
CA PHE A 71 8.65 4.08 3.00
C PHE A 71 7.64 4.94 3.77
N ALA A 72 7.34 4.58 5.03
CA ALA A 72 6.35 5.29 5.83
C ALA A 72 6.84 6.65 6.39
N SER A 73 8.13 6.95 6.30
CA SER A 73 8.73 8.18 6.86
C SER A 73 9.21 9.14 5.79
N MET A 74 9.14 8.77 4.51
CA MET A 74 9.61 9.57 3.39
C MET A 74 8.42 10.12 2.61
N LEU A 75 8.42 11.44 2.38
CA LEU A 75 7.43 12.04 1.51
C LEU A 75 7.71 11.63 0.05
N ASP A 76 6.78 10.91 -0.55
CA ASP A 76 6.81 10.55 -1.96
C ASP A 76 5.73 11.35 -2.72
N THR A 77 6.17 12.24 -3.61
CA THR A 77 5.29 13.06 -4.47
C THR A 77 5.32 12.60 -5.93
N SER A 78 5.95 11.46 -6.23
CA SER A 78 6.11 10.96 -7.60
C SER A 78 4.79 10.51 -8.24
N VAL A 79 3.79 10.17 -7.43
CA VAL A 79 2.48 9.74 -7.89
C VAL A 79 1.39 10.60 -7.28
N SER A 80 0.57 11.22 -8.14
CA SER A 80 -0.62 11.97 -7.75
C SER A 80 -1.78 11.64 -8.68
N LYS A 81 -3.00 11.61 -8.13
CA LYS A 81 -4.23 11.42 -8.90
C LYS A 81 -5.09 12.67 -8.76
N ILE A 82 -5.12 13.49 -9.81
CA ILE A 82 -5.92 14.72 -9.87
C ILE A 82 -7.21 14.44 -10.63
N ILE A 83 -8.35 14.71 -9.99
CA ILE A 83 -9.69 14.56 -10.57
C ILE A 83 -10.34 15.94 -10.59
N TYR A 84 -10.85 16.35 -11.75
CA TYR A 84 -11.49 17.66 -11.95
C TYR A 84 -12.96 17.49 -12.36
N ASN A 85 -13.82 18.39 -11.88
CA ASN A 85 -15.21 18.44 -12.33
C ASN A 85 -15.26 19.00 -13.75
N LYS A 86 -15.91 18.27 -14.66
CA LYS A 86 -16.13 18.68 -16.06
C LYS A 86 -17.48 19.38 -16.28
N GLN A 87 -18.29 19.54 -15.24
CA GLN A 87 -19.57 20.23 -15.29
C GLN A 87 -19.36 21.74 -15.32
N ASN A 88 -20.29 22.45 -15.96
CA ASN A 88 -20.30 23.91 -15.92
C ASN A 88 -20.59 24.40 -14.50
N VAL A 89 -19.92 25.49 -14.11
CA VAL A 89 -20.25 26.27 -12.91
C VAL A 89 -21.21 27.36 -13.36
N SER A 90 -22.40 27.42 -12.76
CA SER A 90 -23.39 28.49 -12.98
C SER A 90 -23.25 29.61 -11.96
#